data_AF-A0A9E0RRJ3-F1
#
_entry.id   AF-A0A9E0RRJ3-F1
#
_cell.length_a   1.000
_cell.length_b   1.000
_cell.length_c   1.000
_cell.angle_alpha   90.00
_cell.angle_beta   90.00
_cell.angle_gamma   90.00
#
_symmetry.space_group_name_H-M   'P 1'
#
loop_
_entity.id
_entity.type
_entity.pdbx_description
1 polymer ?
#
loop_
_entity_poly.entity_id
_entity_poly.type
_entity_poly.pdbx_seq_one_letter_code
_entity_poly.pdbx_strand_id
1 'polypeptide(L)'
;NIIGGALAQYPIGMASDRIDRRYVLAALCAASSLSAFGLVLAESPETLLLGSFAFGAFANSLYAVSLAKAADNSKREEFFTIGSSVLLLNALGSASAALVVGWAMRSLGDGALFAFVGVASLVTGLFIILQPPGRTAVTIEEQSAFIPATSAMAPAAFDQDPRSDEEVEYEPVAPADDELESTLEFVETEFPKAAA
;
A
#
# COMPACT_ATOMS: atom_id res chain seq x y z
N ASN A 1 5.29 4.60 16.15
CA ASN A 1 4.71 4.62 14.79
C ASN A 1 4.79 3.28 14.03
N ILE A 2 5.93 2.56 13.98
CA ILE A 2 6.08 1.30 13.18
C ILE A 2 4.99 0.27 13.49
N ILE A 3 4.74 -0.01 14.78
CA ILE A 3 3.71 -0.98 15.20
C ILE A 3 2.31 -0.57 14.72
N GLY A 4 1.98 0.72 14.84
CA GLY A 4 0.69 1.25 14.35
C GLY A 4 0.54 1.08 12.85
N GLY A 5 1.60 1.36 12.09
CA GLY A 5 1.64 1.09 10.64
C GLY A 5 1.43 -0.38 10.32
N ALA A 6 2.20 -1.27 10.94
CA ALA A 6 2.11 -2.71 10.69
C ALA A 6 0.72 -3.28 10.98
N LEU A 7 0.10 -2.88 12.09
CA LEU A 7 -1.24 -3.34 12.46
C LEU A 7 -2.33 -2.79 11.55
N ALA A 8 -2.17 -1.55 11.08
CA ALA A 8 -3.18 -0.91 10.25
C ALA A 8 -3.09 -1.29 8.77
N GLN A 9 -1.93 -1.75 8.30
CA GLN A 9 -1.71 -2.11 6.89
C GLN A 9 -2.67 -3.18 6.38
N TYR A 10 -2.87 -4.27 7.12
CA TYR A 10 -3.77 -5.35 6.71
C TYR A 10 -5.25 -4.90 6.58
N PRO A 11 -5.87 -4.30 7.61
CA PRO A 11 -7.27 -3.87 7.50
C PRO A 11 -7.46 -2.72 6.50
N ILE A 12 -6.51 -1.78 6.41
CA ILE A 12 -6.58 -0.67 5.44
C ILE A 12 -6.42 -1.19 4.01
N GLY A 13 -5.54 -2.17 3.78
CA GLY A 13 -5.40 -2.85 2.49
C GLY A 13 -6.73 -3.47 2.06
N MET A 14 -7.32 -4.31 2.90
CA MET A 14 -8.62 -4.94 2.61
C MET A 14 -9.75 -3.93 2.36
N ALA A 15 -9.78 -2.84 3.14
CA ALA A 15 -10.77 -1.77 2.95
C ALA A 15 -10.54 -1.00 1.64
N SER A 16 -9.28 -0.81 1.24
CA SER A 16 -8.90 -0.15 0.00
C SER A 16 -9.32 -0.91 -1.24
N ASP A 17 -9.48 -2.23 -1.16
CA ASP A 17 -9.86 -3.07 -2.30
C ASP A 17 -11.37 -3.02 -2.61
N ARG A 18 -12.18 -2.48 -1.68
CA ARG A 18 -13.65 -2.42 -1.80
C ARG A 18 -14.20 -1.01 -2.00
N ILE A 19 -13.34 0.00 -1.90
CA ILE A 19 -13.70 1.41 -1.96
C ILE A 19 -12.88 2.04 -3.08
N ASP A 20 -13.44 3.02 -3.81
CA ASP A 20 -12.65 3.79 -4.77
C ASP A 20 -11.40 4.37 -4.07
N ARG A 21 -10.23 3.99 -4.59
CA ARG A 21 -8.91 4.34 -4.05
C ARG A 21 -8.75 5.83 -3.81
N ARG A 22 -9.43 6.71 -4.56
CA ARG A 22 -9.41 8.16 -4.34
C ARG A 22 -9.94 8.53 -2.97
N TYR A 23 -11.09 7.97 -2.56
CA TYR A 23 -11.68 8.27 -1.26
C TYR A 23 -10.86 7.68 -0.13
N VAL A 24 -10.28 6.48 -0.34
CA VAL A 24 -9.38 5.86 0.65
C VAL A 24 -8.14 6.72 0.86
N LEU A 25 -7.47 7.13 -0.21
CA LEU A 25 -6.29 8.00 -0.11
C LEU A 25 -6.62 9.34 0.54
N ALA A 26 -7.74 9.97 0.17
CA ALA A 26 -8.16 11.22 0.77
C ALA A 26 -8.46 11.10 2.27
N ALA A 27 -9.14 10.02 2.68
CA ALA A 27 -9.42 9.74 4.08
C ALA A 27 -8.13 9.47 4.88
N LEU A 28 -7.19 8.71 4.31
CA LEU A 28 -5.87 8.48 4.91
C LEU A 28 -5.08 9.78 5.05
N CYS A 29 -5.07 10.64 4.04
CA CYS A 29 -4.45 11.97 4.12
C CYS A 29 -5.07 12.82 5.23
N ALA A 30 -6.40 12.83 5.36
CA ALA A 30 -7.08 13.56 6.41
C ALA A 30 -6.75 13.01 7.81
N ALA A 31 -6.73 11.68 7.97
CA ALA A 31 -6.39 11.03 9.24
C ALA A 31 -4.91 11.23 9.63
N SER A 32 -3.99 11.16 8.66
CA SER A 32 -2.58 11.52 8.83
C SER A 32 -2.41 12.99 9.23
N SER A 33 -3.15 13.89 8.59
CA SER A 33 -3.12 15.32 8.92
C SER A 33 -3.62 15.58 10.34
N LEU A 34 -4.76 15.00 10.71
CA LEU A 34 -5.34 15.15 12.04
C LEU A 34 -4.44 14.60 13.14
N SER A 35 -3.87 13.40 12.93
CA SER A 35 -2.91 12.80 13.88
C SER A 35 -1.61 13.60 13.98
N ALA A 36 -1.11 14.17 12.89
CA ALA A 36 0.04 15.06 12.91
C ALA A 36 -0.23 16.37 13.68
N PHE A 37 -1.38 17.02 13.46
CA PHE A 37 -1.74 18.20 14.26
C PHE A 37 -2.00 17.86 15.72
N GLY A 38 -2.55 16.67 16.00
CA GLY A 38 -2.65 16.15 17.37
C GLY A 38 -1.28 16.02 18.05
N LEU A 39 -0.24 15.60 17.31
CA LEU A 39 1.14 15.52 17.81
C LEU A 39 1.76 16.89 18.07
N VAL A 40 1.35 17.95 17.37
CA VAL A 40 1.81 19.32 17.65
C VAL A 40 1.31 19.81 19.02
N LEU A 41 0.10 19.39 19.40
CA LEU A 41 -0.56 19.77 20.66
C LEU A 41 -0.27 18.78 21.81
N ALA A 42 0.46 17.69 21.55
CA ALA A 42 0.70 16.65 22.52
C ALA A 42 1.80 17.06 23.51
N GLU A 43 1.44 17.20 24.78
CA GLU A 43 2.37 17.59 25.85
C GLU A 43 2.76 16.42 26.76
N SER A 44 1.94 15.35 26.80
CA SER A 44 2.16 14.20 27.68
C SER A 44 2.79 13.00 26.94
N PRO A 45 3.61 12.18 27.61
CA PRO A 45 4.18 10.98 26.98
C PRO A 45 3.12 10.02 26.41
N GLU A 46 1.98 9.89 27.10
CA GLU A 46 0.87 9.04 26.66
C GLU A 46 0.21 9.56 25.37
N THR A 47 -0.03 10.87 25.28
CA THR A 47 -0.61 11.50 24.08
C THR A 47 0.36 11.46 22.90
N LEU A 48 1.66 11.60 23.16
CA LEU A 48 2.71 11.43 22.14
C LEU A 48 2.78 9.99 21.62
N LEU A 49 2.67 8.99 22.50
CA LEU A 49 2.67 7.57 22.11
C LEU A 49 1.43 7.24 21.28
N LEU A 50 0.24 7.63 21.74
CA LEU A 50 -1.01 7.42 21.03
C LEU A 50 -1.03 8.15 19.69
N GLY A 51 -0.59 9.41 19.67
CA GLY A 51 -0.47 10.21 18.45
C GLY A 51 0.52 9.60 17.46
N SER A 52 1.68 9.15 17.91
CA SER A 52 2.70 8.50 17.08
C SER A 52 2.22 7.15 16.54
N PHE A 53 1.44 6.41 17.32
CA PHE A 53 0.80 5.18 16.87
C PHE A 53 -0.21 5.46 15.76
N ALA A 54 -1.15 6.39 15.98
CA ALA A 54 -2.16 6.77 15.00
C ALA A 54 -1.53 7.35 13.73
N PHE A 55 -0.57 8.25 13.88
CA PHE A 55 0.16 8.83 12.75
C PHE A 55 0.86 7.73 11.94
N GLY A 56 1.53 6.77 12.60
CA GLY A 56 2.16 5.63 11.93
C GLY A 56 1.16 4.74 11.18
N ALA A 57 -0.03 4.51 11.76
CA ALA A 57 -1.09 3.71 11.15
C ALA A 57 -1.55 4.28 9.80
N PHE A 58 -1.78 5.59 9.74
CA PHE A 58 -2.30 6.25 8.54
C PHE A 58 -1.19 6.60 7.55
N ALA A 59 -0.08 7.18 8.03
CA ALA A 59 1.01 7.64 7.17
C ALA A 59 1.72 6.49 6.45
N ASN A 60 1.95 5.35 7.11
CA ASN A 60 2.60 4.21 6.47
C ASN A 60 1.70 3.52 5.45
N SER A 61 0.39 3.56 5.66
CA SER A 61 -0.59 2.97 4.73
C SER A 61 -0.76 3.80 3.45
N LEU A 62 -0.51 5.11 3.50
CA LEU A 62 -0.55 5.99 2.31
C LEU A 62 0.38 5.50 1.20
N TYR A 63 1.60 5.06 1.53
CA TYR A 63 2.55 4.58 0.52
C TYR A 63 2.02 3.33 -0.21
N ALA A 64 1.55 2.33 0.55
CA ALA A 64 1.03 1.09 -0.01
C ALA A 64 -0.18 1.32 -0.93
N VAL A 65 -1.16 2.13 -0.48
CA VAL A 65 -2.35 2.43 -1.28
C VAL A 65 -2.01 3.30 -2.50
N SER A 66 -1.07 4.25 -2.37
CA SER A 66 -0.62 5.06 -3.50
C SER A 66 0.10 4.23 -4.54
N LEU A 67 0.94 3.28 -4.11
CA LEU A 67 1.64 2.37 -5.00
C LEU A 67 0.66 1.43 -5.71
N ALA A 68 -0.33 0.88 -5.00
CA ALA A 68 -1.38 0.08 -5.61
C ALA A 68 -2.18 0.90 -6.65
N LYS A 69 -2.49 2.17 -6.35
CA LYS A 69 -3.15 3.07 -7.30
C LYS A 69 -2.29 3.36 -8.54
N ALA A 70 -0.98 3.54 -8.36
CA ALA A 70 -0.06 3.74 -9.47
C ALA A 70 0.08 2.48 -10.33
N ALA A 71 0.19 1.31 -9.68
CA ALA A 71 0.27 0.01 -10.34
C ALA A 71 -0.96 -0.28 -11.20
N ASP A 72 -2.17 -0.07 -10.66
CA ASP A 72 -3.42 -0.26 -11.41
C ASP A 72 -3.50 0.60 -12.67
N ASN A 73 -2.92 1.81 -12.63
CA ASN A 73 -2.93 2.74 -13.76
C ASN A 73 -1.79 2.53 -14.77
N SER A 74 -0.95 1.52 -14.56
CA SER A 74 0.24 1.25 -15.39
C SER A 74 -0.01 0.06 -16.33
N LYS A 75 0.35 0.19 -17.61
CA LYS A 75 0.46 -0.98 -18.49
C LYS A 75 1.65 -1.83 -18.04
N ARG A 76 1.58 -3.16 -18.14
CA ARG A 76 2.65 -4.08 -17.72
C ARG A 76 4.03 -3.72 -18.30
N GLU A 77 4.05 -3.24 -19.53
CA GLU A 77 5.28 -2.85 -20.25
C GLU A 77 5.94 -1.57 -19.69
N GLU A 78 5.23 -0.71 -18.97
CA GLU A 78 5.72 0.58 -18.46
C GLU A 78 6.04 0.54 -16.95
N PHE A 79 5.78 -0.58 -16.29
CA PHE A 79 5.88 -0.72 -14.83
C PHE A 79 7.27 -0.41 -14.28
N PHE A 80 8.33 -0.86 -14.97
CA PHE A 80 9.73 -0.57 -14.58
C PHE A 80 10.08 0.92 -14.69
N THR A 81 9.64 1.58 -15.77
CA THR A 81 9.89 3.01 -16.00
C THR A 81 9.13 3.87 -15.00
N ILE A 82 7.89 3.50 -14.68
CA ILE A 82 7.07 4.19 -13.67
C ILE A 82 7.65 3.96 -12.29
N GLY A 83 8.01 2.72 -11.94
CA GLY A 83 8.59 2.38 -10.63
C GLY A 83 9.89 3.14 -10.35
N SER A 84 10.81 3.18 -11.31
CA SER A 84 12.06 3.95 -11.18
C SER A 84 11.82 5.46 -11.06
N SER A 85 10.87 6.01 -11.83
CA SER A 85 10.48 7.43 -11.75
C SER A 85 9.87 7.79 -10.40
N VAL A 86 9.00 6.94 -9.86
CA VAL A 86 8.39 7.11 -8.53
C VAL A 86 9.46 7.07 -7.43
N LEU A 87 10.41 6.13 -7.51
CA LEU A 87 11.54 6.06 -6.57
C LEU A 87 12.42 7.30 -6.62
N LEU A 88 12.72 7.80 -7.83
CA LEU A 88 13.51 9.03 -8.02
C LEU A 88 12.78 10.25 -7.44
N LEU A 89 11.48 10.39 -7.70
CA LEU A 89 10.65 11.45 -7.14
C LEU A 89 10.59 11.38 -5.60
N ASN A 90 10.48 10.17 -5.05
CA ASN A 90 10.49 9.96 -3.60
C ASN A 90 11.84 10.37 -2.99
N ALA A 91 12.96 10.01 -3.63
CA ALA A 91 14.30 10.40 -3.17
C ALA A 91 14.49 11.92 -3.21
N LEU A 92 14.09 12.57 -4.32
CA LEU A 92 14.19 14.02 -4.48
C LEU A 92 13.30 14.77 -3.48
N GLY A 93 12.07 14.29 -3.29
CA GLY A 93 11.14 14.82 -2.30
C GLY A 93 11.67 14.68 -0.89
N SER A 94 12.21 13.51 -0.52
CA SER A 94 12.80 13.25 0.79
C SER A 94 14.00 14.15 1.08
N ALA A 95 14.92 14.29 0.11
CA ALA A 95 16.08 15.17 0.25
C ALA A 95 15.66 16.64 0.42
N SER A 96 14.71 17.11 -0.40
CA SER A 96 14.20 18.49 -0.33
C SER A 96 13.46 18.74 0.99
N ALA A 97 12.60 17.81 1.40
CA ALA A 97 11.85 17.90 2.65
C ALA A 97 12.77 17.92 3.87
N ALA A 98 13.82 17.08 3.91
CA ALA A 98 14.77 17.06 5.02
C ALA A 98 15.44 18.44 5.23
N LEU A 99 15.79 19.14 4.15
CA LEU A 99 16.36 20.49 4.23
C LEU A 99 15.36 21.52 4.73
N VAL A 100 14.14 21.55 4.15
CA VAL A 100 13.09 22.50 4.51
C VAL A 100 12.61 22.28 5.94
N VAL A 101 12.33 21.04 6.31
CA VAL A 101 11.84 20.66 7.63
C VAL A 101 12.94 20.85 8.68
N GLY A 102 14.17 20.47 8.39
CA GLY A 102 15.30 20.70 9.32
C GLY A 102 15.51 22.19 9.61
N TRP A 103 15.39 23.04 8.59
CA TRP A 103 15.42 24.49 8.77
C TRP A 103 14.21 25.02 9.57
N ALA A 104 13.02 24.50 9.30
CA ALA A 104 11.80 24.85 10.04
C ALA A 104 11.90 24.45 11.52
N MET A 105 12.40 23.26 11.82
CA MET A 105 12.61 22.79 13.21
C MET A 105 13.60 23.70 13.96
N ARG A 106 14.67 24.13 13.28
CA ARG A 106 15.65 25.04 13.89
C ARG A 106 15.07 26.42 14.23
N SER A 107 14.09 26.90 13.47
CA SER A 107 13.54 28.26 13.61
C SER A 107 12.25 28.31 14.43
N LEU A 108 11.37 27.33 14.29
CA LEU A 108 10.03 27.27 14.90
C LEU A 108 9.92 26.23 16.02
N GLY A 109 10.96 25.43 16.24
CA GLY A 109 11.00 24.35 17.25
C GLY A 109 10.58 22.99 16.70
N ASP A 110 10.68 21.96 17.54
CA ASP A 110 10.54 20.55 17.14
C ASP A 110 9.15 20.20 16.59
N GLY A 111 8.10 20.90 17.05
CA GLY A 111 6.73 20.74 16.57
C GLY A 111 6.55 21.09 15.08
N ALA A 112 7.49 21.81 14.48
CA ALA A 112 7.46 22.19 13.07
C ALA A 112 7.45 20.97 12.13
N LEU A 113 8.07 19.84 12.53
CA LEU A 113 8.02 18.59 11.78
C LEU A 113 6.58 18.13 11.56
N PHE A 114 5.82 18.01 12.64
CA PHE A 114 4.45 17.50 12.60
C PHE A 114 3.50 18.52 11.96
N ALA A 115 3.72 19.81 12.18
CA ALA A 115 2.96 20.86 11.48
C ALA A 115 3.18 20.79 9.96
N PHE A 116 4.43 20.66 9.50
CA PHE A 116 4.75 20.55 8.08
C PHE A 116 4.11 19.33 7.45
N VAL A 117 4.26 18.15 8.07
CA VAL A 117 3.66 16.91 7.57
C VAL A 117 2.13 17.00 7.59
N GLY A 118 1.54 17.58 8.64
CA GLY A 118 0.09 17.77 8.74
C GLY A 118 -0.47 18.63 7.62
N VAL A 119 0.20 19.75 7.29
CA VAL A 119 -0.16 20.62 6.16
C VAL A 119 0.06 19.90 4.83
N ALA A 120 1.19 19.21 4.64
CA ALA A 120 1.47 18.49 3.40
C ALA A 120 0.43 17.38 3.14
N SER A 121 0.06 16.61 4.17
CA SER A 121 -1.00 15.61 4.08
C SER A 121 -2.36 16.25 3.75
N LEU A 122 -2.68 17.40 4.36
CA LEU A 122 -3.94 18.11 4.09
C LEU A 122 -4.01 18.59 2.63
N VAL A 123 -2.95 19.23 2.14
CA VAL A 123 -2.84 19.71 0.75
C VAL A 123 -2.95 18.53 -0.22
N THR A 124 -2.29 17.40 0.09
CA THR A 124 -2.34 16.19 -0.74
C THR A 124 -3.75 15.60 -0.78
N GLY A 125 -4.41 15.46 0.37
CA GLY A 125 -5.80 14.99 0.43
C GLY A 125 -6.77 15.89 -0.32
N LEU A 126 -6.60 17.21 -0.20
CA LEU A 126 -7.41 18.18 -0.93
C LEU A 126 -7.17 18.07 -2.45
N PHE A 127 -5.91 17.94 -2.88
CA PHE A 127 -5.56 17.72 -4.29
C PHE A 127 -6.23 16.46 -4.85
N ILE A 128 -6.20 15.35 -4.10
CA ILE A 128 -6.84 14.08 -4.48
C ILE A 128 -8.37 14.24 -4.58
N ILE A 129 -8.99 14.96 -3.64
CA ILE A 129 -10.44 15.24 -3.66
C ILE A 129 -10.82 16.23 -4.77
N LEU A 130 -9.94 17.12 -5.21
CA LEU A 130 -10.27 18.07 -6.28
C LEU A 130 -10.04 17.49 -7.68
N GLN A 131 -9.36 16.35 -7.79
CA GLN A 131 -9.05 15.76 -9.09
C GLN A 131 -10.32 15.23 -9.80
N PRO A 132 -10.55 15.53 -11.10
CA PRO A 132 -11.75 15.08 -11.80
C PRO A 132 -11.88 13.54 -11.82
N PRO A 133 -13.05 12.98 -11.50
CA PRO A 133 -13.30 11.55 -11.63
C PRO A 133 -13.16 11.16 -13.11
N GLY A 134 -12.25 10.23 -13.44
CA GLY A 134 -12.07 9.69 -14.79
C GLY A 134 -10.67 9.86 -15.42
N ARG A 135 -9.75 10.66 -14.85
CA ARG A 135 -8.37 10.75 -15.38
C ARG A 135 -7.45 9.59 -14.97
N THR A 136 -7.85 8.81 -13.96
CA THR A 136 -7.02 7.78 -13.30
C THR A 136 -7.88 6.68 -12.65
N ALA A 137 -9.17 6.58 -12.99
CA ALA A 137 -10.10 5.68 -12.32
C ALA A 137 -10.20 4.35 -13.06
N VAL A 138 -9.35 3.40 -12.66
CA VAL A 138 -9.58 1.97 -12.89
C VAL A 138 -10.76 1.56 -12.00
N THR A 139 -11.82 0.99 -12.60
CA THR A 139 -13.01 0.54 -11.87
C THR A 139 -12.65 -0.59 -10.90
N ILE A 140 -13.46 -0.84 -9.87
CA ILE A 140 -13.18 -1.88 -8.86
C ILE A 140 -13.00 -3.25 -9.55
N GLU A 141 -13.73 -3.50 -10.63
CA GLU A 141 -13.68 -4.70 -11.46
C GLU A 141 -12.40 -4.83 -12.29
N GLU A 142 -11.68 -3.73 -12.57
CA GLU A 142 -10.44 -3.70 -13.34
C GLU A 142 -9.19 -3.63 -12.43
N GLN A 143 -9.36 -3.52 -11.11
CA GLN A 143 -8.25 -3.56 -10.16
C GLN A 143 -7.61 -4.94 -10.22
N SER A 144 -6.29 -5.00 -10.32
CA SER A 144 -5.60 -6.28 -10.33
C SER A 144 -5.93 -7.03 -9.04
N ALA A 145 -6.47 -8.24 -9.17
CA ALA A 145 -6.70 -9.11 -8.02
C ALA A 145 -5.40 -9.21 -7.22
N PHE A 146 -5.51 -9.11 -5.89
CA PHE A 146 -4.37 -9.30 -4.99
C PHE A 146 -3.83 -10.72 -5.20
N ILE A 147 -2.77 -10.84 -6.00
CA ILE A 147 -1.97 -12.05 -6.05
C ILE A 147 -0.99 -11.90 -4.89
N PRO A 148 -1.12 -12.66 -3.79
CA PRO A 148 -0.10 -12.67 -2.76
C PRO A 148 1.22 -12.96 -3.45
N ALA A 149 2.22 -12.11 -3.23
CA ALA A 149 3.55 -12.31 -3.78
C ALA A 149 4.20 -13.53 -3.11
N THR A 150 3.77 -14.75 -3.47
CA THR A 150 4.52 -15.97 -3.28
C THR A 150 5.70 -15.92 -4.22
N SER A 151 6.90 -15.67 -3.68
CA SER A 151 8.24 -15.92 -4.27
C SER A 151 8.53 -15.42 -5.69
N ALA A 152 7.59 -14.83 -6.43
CA ALA A 152 7.68 -14.46 -7.83
C ALA A 152 8.12 -13.01 -8.05
N MET A 153 8.31 -12.23 -6.98
CA MET A 153 9.12 -10.99 -7.01
C MET A 153 10.61 -11.25 -6.73
N ALA A 154 11.00 -12.46 -6.32
CA ALA A 154 12.40 -12.85 -6.20
C ALA A 154 13.14 -12.91 -7.56
N PRO A 155 12.54 -13.36 -8.68
CA PRO A 155 13.23 -13.48 -9.97
C PRO A 155 13.65 -12.16 -10.60
N ALA A 156 12.91 -11.06 -10.37
CA ALA A 156 13.28 -9.75 -10.92
C ALA A 156 14.61 -9.20 -10.37
N ALA A 157 15.06 -9.71 -9.21
CA ALA A 157 16.38 -9.42 -8.67
C ALA A 157 17.49 -10.25 -9.35
N PHE A 158 17.15 -11.41 -9.92
CA PHE A 158 18.08 -12.26 -10.68
C PHE A 158 18.26 -11.76 -12.12
N ASP A 159 17.23 -11.19 -12.75
CA ASP A 159 17.32 -10.55 -14.09
C ASP A 159 18.26 -9.32 -14.13
N GLN A 160 18.63 -8.77 -12.98
CA GLN A 160 19.56 -7.65 -12.86
C GLN A 160 20.99 -8.08 -12.50
N ASP A 161 21.27 -9.39 -12.39
CA ASP A 161 22.62 -9.91 -12.20
C ASP A 161 23.34 -10.03 -13.56
N PRO A 162 24.37 -9.21 -13.85
CA PRO A 162 25.16 -9.33 -15.08
C PRO A 162 25.96 -10.65 -15.20
N ARG A 163 25.77 -11.60 -14.27
CA ARG A 163 26.37 -12.94 -14.27
C ARG A 163 25.37 -14.08 -14.56
N SER A 164 24.07 -13.79 -14.71
CA SER A 164 23.07 -14.82 -15.02
C SER A 164 22.84 -14.94 -16.52
N ASP A 165 23.57 -15.84 -17.19
CA ASP A 165 23.38 -16.19 -18.60
C ASP A 165 22.31 -17.30 -18.80
N GLU A 166 21.46 -17.58 -17.82
CA GLU A 166 20.34 -18.53 -17.96
C GLU A 166 19.02 -17.79 -18.10
N GLU A 167 18.47 -17.78 -19.33
CA GLU A 167 17.04 -17.49 -19.55
C GLU A 167 16.23 -18.52 -18.76
N VAL A 168 15.66 -18.10 -17.64
CA VAL A 168 14.72 -18.93 -16.88
C VAL A 168 13.43 -19.01 -17.69
N GLU A 169 13.27 -20.09 -18.45
CA GLU A 169 12.03 -20.41 -19.15
C GLU A 169 10.91 -20.59 -18.11
N TYR A 170 9.95 -19.67 -18.12
CA TYR A 170 8.78 -19.74 -17.27
C TYR A 170 7.90 -20.91 -17.75
N GLU A 171 7.96 -22.03 -17.05
CA GLU A 171 6.88 -23.03 -17.13
C GLU A 171 5.70 -22.53 -16.28
N PRO A 172 4.53 -22.26 -16.88
CA PRO A 172 3.34 -21.95 -16.12
C PRO A 172 2.99 -23.17 -15.27
N VAL A 173 3.08 -23.05 -13.95
CA VAL A 173 2.45 -24.01 -13.05
C VAL A 173 0.95 -23.86 -13.27
N ALA A 174 0.37 -24.81 -14.00
CA ALA A 174 -1.07 -24.89 -14.17
C ALA A 174 -1.73 -24.86 -12.78
N PRO A 175 -2.82 -24.09 -12.59
CA PRO A 175 -3.59 -24.19 -11.37
C PRO A 175 -3.96 -25.66 -11.13
N ALA A 176 -3.86 -26.11 -9.88
CA ALA A 176 -4.32 -27.42 -9.48
C ALA A 176 -5.86 -27.46 -9.58
N ASP A 177 -6.36 -27.57 -10.81
CA ASP A 177 -7.68 -28.09 -11.10
C ASP A 177 -7.59 -29.57 -10.72
N ASP A 178 -7.97 -29.93 -9.48
CA ASP A 178 -8.46 -31.27 -9.05
C ASP A 178 -8.42 -31.51 -7.53
N GLU A 179 -8.84 -30.54 -6.69
CA GLU A 179 -9.15 -30.84 -5.27
C GLU A 179 -10.65 -30.71 -4.91
N LEU A 180 -11.50 -30.38 -5.88
CA LEU A 180 -12.96 -30.29 -5.68
C LEU A 180 -13.75 -31.52 -6.15
N GLU A 181 -13.16 -32.45 -6.91
CA GLU A 181 -13.82 -33.71 -7.32
C GLU A 181 -13.58 -34.88 -6.34
N SER A 182 -12.48 -34.89 -5.59
CA SER A 182 -12.17 -36.00 -4.65
C SER A 182 -13.10 -36.07 -3.44
N THR A 183 -13.79 -34.97 -3.11
CA THR A 183 -14.78 -34.92 -2.02
C THR A 183 -16.17 -35.38 -2.43
N LEU A 184 -16.47 -35.49 -3.73
CA LEU A 184 -17.76 -36.00 -4.22
C LEU A 184 -17.77 -37.52 -4.39
N GLU A 185 -16.63 -38.14 -4.72
CA GLU A 185 -16.50 -39.61 -4.84
C GLU A 185 -16.51 -40.33 -3.47
N PHE A 186 -16.06 -39.65 -2.41
CA PHE A 186 -15.99 -40.21 -1.06
C PHE A 186 -17.35 -40.27 -0.34
N VAL A 187 -18.35 -39.49 -0.78
CA VAL A 187 -19.68 -39.46 -0.17
C VAL A 187 -20.61 -40.54 -0.75
N GLU A 188 -20.33 -41.05 -1.95
CA GLU A 188 -21.20 -42.00 -2.65
C GLU A 188 -20.97 -43.48 -2.26
N THR A 189 -19.90 -43.79 -1.52
CA THR A 189 -19.48 -45.17 -1.23
C THR A 189 -19.93 -45.74 0.12
N GLU A 190 -20.60 -44.96 0.98
CA GLU A 190 -21.05 -45.41 2.32
C GLU A 190 -22.59 -45.42 2.49
N PHE A 191 -23.28 -46.25 1.71
CA PHE A 191 -24.57 -46.81 2.13
C PHE A 191 -24.57 -48.34 1.92
N PRO A 192 -24.40 -49.15 2.98
CA PRO A 192 -24.51 -50.59 2.85
C PRO A 192 -25.96 -50.97 2.51
N LYS A 193 -26.13 -51.68 1.38
CA LYS A 193 -27.35 -52.41 1.05
C LYS A 193 -27.62 -53.45 2.14
N ALA A 194 -28.59 -53.19 3.00
CA ALA A 194 -29.27 -54.27 3.72
C ALA A 194 -30.12 -55.05 2.71
N ALA A 195 -29.75 -56.31 2.47
CA ALA A 195 -30.52 -57.25 1.67
C ALA A 195 -31.52 -58.00 2.58
N ALA A 196 -32.70 -58.26 1.99
CA ALA A 196 -33.78 -59.18 2.41
C ALA A 196 -34.65 -58.75 3.61
#